data_AF-H0JQC4-F1
#
_entry.id   AF-H0JQC4-F1
#
_cell.length_a   1.000
_cell.length_b   1.000
_cell.length_c   1.000
_cell.angle_alpha   90.00
_cell.angle_beta   90.00
_cell.angle_gamma   90.00
#
_symmetry.space_group_name_H-M   'P 1'
#
loop_
_entity.id
_entity.type
_entity.pdbx_description
1 polymer ?
#
loop_
_entity_poly.entity_id
_entity_poly.type
_entity_poly.pdbx_seq_one_letter_code
_entity_poly.pdbx_strand_id
1 'polypeptide(L)' 'MPPFVAVQCIEGPRHTRGTPPNVVETDPRTWLRLVVGSIDFAGAVDSGAVEASGGRAAEIGRLLPIARL' A
#
# COMPACT_ATOMS: atom_id res chain seq x y z
N MET A 1 0.65 1.58 8.47
CA MET A 1 1.33 0.45 9.15
C MET A 1 1.34 0.72 10.65
N PRO A 2 0.20 0.56 11.34
CA PRO A 2 0.13 0.73 12.79
C PRO A 2 1.00 -0.32 13.52
N PRO A 3 1.58 0.03 14.69
CA PRO A 3 1.56 1.35 15.33
C PRO A 3 2.66 2.30 14.83
N PHE A 4 3.47 1.89 13.85
CA PHE A 4 4.76 2.53 13.58
C PHE A 4 4.69 3.78 12.71
N VAL A 5 3.95 3.73 11.58
CA VAL A 5 4.00 4.85 10.62
C VAL A 5 2.77 4.92 9.71
N ALA A 6 2.46 6.14 9.29
CA ALA A 6 1.63 6.47 8.13
C ALA A 6 2.38 7.49 7.27
N VAL A 7 2.40 7.28 5.96
CA VAL A 7 3.05 8.18 4.99
C VAL A 7 2.08 8.50 3.86
N GLN A 8 2.31 9.62 3.19
CA GLN A 8 1.62 9.97 1.94
C GLN A 8 2.64 9.94 0.81
N CYS A 9 2.25 9.34 -0.29
CA CYS A 9 3.03 9.27 -1.52
C CYS A 9 2.07 9.29 -2.70
N ILE A 10 2.63 9.30 -3.91
CA ILE A 10 1.91 9.42 -5.19
C ILE A 10 1.30 10.83 -5.36
N GLU A 11 1.83 11.56 -6.34
CA GLU A 11 1.26 12.86 -6.73
C GLU A 11 -0.14 12.70 -7.32
N GLY A 12 -0.96 13.74 -7.18
CA GLY A 12 -2.28 13.78 -7.81
C GLY A 12 -3.26 14.74 -7.16
N PRO A 13 -4.48 14.81 -7.73
CA PRO A 13 -5.52 15.67 -7.20
C PRO A 13 -5.86 15.27 -5.77
N ARG A 14 -6.12 16.28 -4.94
CA ARG A 14 -6.62 16.05 -3.59
C ARG A 14 -7.96 15.35 -3.70
N HIS A 15 -8.11 14.28 -2.96
CA HIS A 15 -9.35 13.52 -2.89
C HIS A 15 -10.51 14.45 -2.48
N THR A 16 -11.63 14.37 -3.22
CA THR A 16 -12.83 15.18 -3.01
C THR A 16 -13.86 14.44 -2.15
N ARG A 17 -14.67 15.18 -1.38
CA ARG A 17 -15.76 14.58 -0.58
C ARG A 17 -16.66 13.70 -1.47
N GLY A 18 -16.87 12.44 -1.08
CA GLY A 18 -17.80 11.51 -1.74
C GLY A 18 -17.17 10.28 -2.37
N THR A 19 -15.88 10.31 -2.74
CA THR A 19 -15.14 9.10 -3.13
C THR A 19 -14.47 8.45 -1.89
N PRO A 20 -14.16 7.15 -1.88
CA PRO A 20 -13.33 6.57 -0.83
C PRO A 20 -11.87 7.09 -0.92
N PRO A 21 -11.20 7.38 0.21
CA PRO A 21 -9.80 7.79 0.19
C PRO A 21 -8.88 6.69 -0.32
N ASN A 22 -7.78 7.07 -0.98
CA ASN A 22 -6.73 6.12 -1.36
C ASN A 22 -5.91 5.78 -0.12
N VAL A 23 -6.17 4.60 0.46
CA VAL A 23 -5.47 4.12 1.66
C VAL A 23 -5.00 2.69 1.42
N VAL A 24 -3.76 2.43 1.80
CA VAL A 24 -3.19 1.08 1.90
C VAL A 24 -2.77 0.88 3.35
N GLU A 25 -3.32 -0.14 3.98
CA GLU A 25 -3.04 -0.52 5.36
C GLU A 25 -2.65 -1.99 5.46
N THR A 26 -1.66 -2.30 6.29
CA THR A 26 -1.17 -3.65 6.53
C THR A 26 -0.31 -3.66 7.79
N ASP A 27 -0.01 -4.85 8.29
CA ASP A 27 0.88 -5.07 9.40
C ASP A 27 2.37 -4.84 9.01
N PRO A 28 3.25 -4.60 9.99
CA PRO A 28 4.64 -4.26 9.74
C PRO A 28 5.46 -5.35 9.04
N ARG A 29 5.16 -6.63 9.32
CA ARG A 29 5.89 -7.75 8.72
C ARG A 29 5.51 -7.87 7.25
N THR A 30 4.23 -7.78 6.91
CA THR A 30 3.75 -7.81 5.52
C THR A 30 4.31 -6.64 4.73
N TRP A 31 4.33 -5.42 5.31
CA TRP A 31 4.95 -4.26 4.66
C TRP A 31 6.44 -4.48 4.32
N LEU A 32 7.25 -4.95 5.28
CA LEU A 32 8.67 -5.18 5.03
C LEU A 32 8.90 -6.26 3.96
N ARG A 33 8.06 -7.30 3.94
CA ARG A 33 8.11 -8.34 2.91
C ARG A 33 7.83 -7.80 1.51
N LEU A 34 6.90 -6.85 1.36
CA LEU A 34 6.63 -6.14 0.10
C LEU A 34 7.80 -5.23 -0.29
N VAL A 35 8.33 -4.47 0.67
CA VAL A 35 9.44 -3.53 0.48
C VAL A 35 10.67 -4.19 -0.13
N VAL A 36 10.97 -5.42 0.28
CA VAL A 36 12.12 -6.21 -0.23
C VAL A 36 11.75 -7.18 -1.36
N GLY A 37 10.47 -7.21 -1.79
CA GLY A 37 10.00 -8.02 -2.91
C GLY A 37 9.87 -9.53 -2.63
N SER A 38 9.74 -9.92 -1.35
CA SER A 38 9.54 -11.33 -0.96
C SER A 38 8.10 -11.84 -1.14
N ILE A 39 7.14 -10.93 -1.31
CA ILE A 39 5.76 -11.17 -1.73
C ILE A 39 5.36 -10.06 -2.71
N ASP A 40 4.39 -10.32 -3.57
CA ASP A 40 3.83 -9.33 -4.47
C ASP A 40 2.62 -8.60 -3.86
N PHE A 41 2.39 -7.36 -4.30
CA PHE A 41 1.32 -6.52 -3.77
C PHE A 41 -0.07 -7.06 -4.10
N ALA A 42 -0.29 -7.57 -5.32
CA ALA A 42 -1.59 -8.06 -5.75
C ALA A 42 -2.01 -9.29 -4.93
N GLY A 43 -1.12 -10.27 -4.77
CA GLY A 43 -1.35 -11.45 -3.94
C GLY A 43 -1.53 -11.12 -2.47
N ALA A 44 -0.85 -10.09 -1.94
CA ALA A 44 -1.06 -9.62 -0.58
C ALA A 44 -2.46 -8.98 -0.38
N VAL A 45 -2.99 -8.28 -1.39
CA VAL A 45 -4.37 -7.76 -1.37
C VAL A 45 -5.37 -8.90 -1.50
N ASP A 46 -5.18 -9.81 -2.46
CA ASP A 46 -6.09 -10.93 -2.71
C ASP A 46 -6.21 -11.89 -1.51
N SER A 47 -5.13 -12.03 -0.74
CA SER A 47 -5.11 -12.83 0.50
C SER A 47 -5.68 -12.12 1.72
N GLY A 48 -5.98 -10.81 1.62
CA GLY A 48 -6.40 -9.98 2.75
C GLY A 48 -5.27 -9.58 3.70
N ALA A 49 -4.01 -9.84 3.36
CA ALA A 49 -2.87 -9.38 4.16
C ALA A 49 -2.65 -7.85 4.03
N VAL A 50 -3.14 -7.25 2.95
CA VAL A 50 -3.15 -5.81 2.71
C VAL A 50 -4.58 -5.35 2.46
N GLU A 51 -5.05 -4.37 3.23
CA GLU A 51 -6.27 -3.66 2.95
C GLU A 51 -5.97 -2.46 2.03
N ALA A 52 -6.63 -2.42 0.86
CA ALA A 52 -6.48 -1.35 -0.11
C ALA A 52 -7.86 -0.75 -0.44
N SER A 53 -7.99 0.57 -0.34
CA SER A 53 -9.22 1.31 -0.64
C SER A 53 -8.94 2.52 -1.52
N GLY A 54 -9.92 2.92 -2.33
CA GLY A 54 -9.78 4.00 -3.30
C GLY A 54 -9.18 3.54 -4.64
N GLY A 55 -9.60 4.18 -5.74
CA GLY A 55 -9.28 3.74 -7.10
C GLY A 55 -7.80 3.79 -7.49
N ARG A 56 -6.97 4.47 -6.71
CA ARG A 56 -5.52 4.61 -6.96
C ARG A 56 -4.65 3.84 -5.97
N ALA A 57 -5.22 3.16 -4.96
CA ALA A 57 -4.40 2.43 -3.99
C ALA A 57 -3.51 1.35 -4.62
N ALA A 58 -3.97 0.72 -5.70
CA ALA A 58 -3.20 -0.27 -6.45
C ALA A 58 -1.93 0.30 -7.13
N GLU A 59 -1.81 1.63 -7.27
CA GLU A 59 -0.59 2.26 -7.82
C GLU A 59 0.63 2.04 -6.91
N ILE A 60 0.43 1.78 -5.61
CA ILE A 60 1.51 1.43 -4.68
C ILE A 60 2.29 0.21 -5.15
N GLY A 61 1.62 -0.78 -5.75
CA GLY A 61 2.27 -1.98 -6.27
C GLY A 61 3.32 -1.70 -7.34
N ARG A 62 3.22 -0.56 -8.05
CA ARG A 62 4.21 -0.15 -9.07
C ARG A 62 5.48 0.44 -8.48
N LEU A 63 5.44 0.88 -7.23
CA LEU A 63 6.57 1.48 -6.51
C LEU A 63 7.36 0.43 -5.71
N LEU A 64 6.86 -0.80 -5.62
CA LEU A 64 7.49 -1.90 -4.88
C LEU A 64 8.17 -2.89 -5.84
N PRO A 65 9.29 -3.53 -5.44
CA PRO A 65 10.03 -3.31 -4.20
C PRO A 65 10.86 -2.03 -4.23
N ILE A 66 11.12 -1.45 -3.05
CA ILE A 66 11.94 -0.23 -2.90
C ILE A 66 13.38 -0.51 -2.45
N ALA A 67 13.67 -1.72 -1.96
CA ALA A 67 15.00 -2.13 -1.52
C ALA A 67 15.30 -3.57 -1.92
N ARG A 68 16.59 -3.92 -2.01
CA ARG A 68 17.08 -5.31 -2.10
C ARG A 68 18.05 -5.57 -0.95
N LEU A 69 17.97 -6.75 -0.38
CA LEU A 69 18.84 -7.23 0.71
C LEU A 69 20.09 -7.92 0.14
#